data_AF-A0A8T6EE80-F1
#
_entry.id   AF-A0A8T6EE80-F1
#
_cell.length_a   1.000
_cell.length_b   1.000
_cell.length_c   1.000
_cell.angle_alpha   90.00
_cell.angle_beta   90.00
_cell.angle_gamma   90.00
#
_symmetry.space_group_name_H-M   'P 1'
#
loop_
_entity.id
_entity.type
_entity.pdbx_description
1 polymer ?
#
loop_
_entity_poly.entity_id
_entity_poly.type
_entity_poly.pdbx_seq_one_letter_code
_entity_poly.pdbx_strand_id
1 'polypeptide(L)'
;MLHPGWNMVGWVGSPTHVADLYDSIPTLKQAWRWDAELQEYQLLPQTSSRSLEPLLAGNGLWLNVSGNAPVEWKRSVADDGALLELRAGRNLVGWTGRDGMPIEDAVARFGDDAIEQLWSWNAEAQQYRLYHPGAITNSLTELNRGDAILATLSRDGRWWQPGTGRPEFVFKGDIPTAFQERFTWEMERIITFFAERYGVEPPEFSILLDPDSPWSAASSADTIWLNVVSASSRYTLVRWYFSMLRSHFDQVRTPFEDRIGSPFWLSVGVPEYAAGVYRQHIERRTYDDIRATRLAGVSQVVPETVDLREWAPAWARDVGALAVEWLVGRVAASASGTNFAPLEPGGLDLQEGSDAFIEYFRPQRTAVTWEDAFEIVFGMTVTDFYDAFRKYFAALREQP
;
A
#
# COMPACT_ATOMS: atom_id res chain seq x y z
N MET A 1 5.25 -8.43 28.31
CA MET A 1 5.55 -8.05 29.70
C MET A 1 6.32 -6.74 29.70
N LEU A 2 6.05 -5.85 30.65
CA LEU A 2 6.86 -4.67 30.92
C LEU A 2 7.65 -4.90 32.22
N HIS A 3 8.92 -4.55 32.26
CA HIS A 3 9.77 -4.70 33.44
C HIS A 3 9.89 -3.36 34.19
N PRO A 4 10.14 -3.35 35.51
CA PRO A 4 10.46 -2.12 36.22
C PRO A 4 11.62 -1.36 35.55
N GLY A 5 11.48 -0.04 35.43
CA GLY A 5 12.43 0.82 34.73
C GLY A 5 12.00 1.13 33.29
N TRP A 6 12.98 1.27 32.40
CA TRP A 6 12.76 1.68 31.02
C TRP A 6 12.46 0.48 30.11
N ASN A 7 11.43 0.63 29.28
CA ASN A 7 11.00 -0.35 28.29
C ASN A 7 10.82 0.36 26.96
N MET A 8 11.44 -0.14 25.89
CA MET A 8 11.11 0.31 24.54
C MET A 8 10.13 -0.67 23.94
N VAL A 9 9.01 -0.15 23.43
CA VAL A 9 7.92 -0.96 22.88
C VAL A 9 7.34 -0.30 21.63
N GLY A 10 6.92 -1.13 20.68
CA GLY A 10 6.10 -0.70 19.56
C GLY A 10 4.63 -0.60 19.94
N TRP A 11 3.97 0.48 19.51
CA TRP A 11 2.51 0.52 19.49
C TRP A 11 2.00 -0.28 18.29
N VAL A 12 1.10 -1.23 18.53
CA VAL A 12 0.56 -2.13 17.51
C VAL A 12 -0.97 -2.16 17.49
N GLY A 13 -1.61 -1.35 18.32
CA GLY A 13 -3.07 -1.27 18.40
C GLY A 13 -3.65 -0.23 17.46
N SER A 14 -4.97 -0.20 17.38
CA SER A 14 -5.73 0.86 16.70
C SER A 14 -5.37 2.25 17.25
N PRO A 15 -5.61 3.33 16.48
CA PRO A 15 -5.41 4.70 16.95
C PRO A 15 -6.03 4.93 18.35
N THR A 16 -5.20 5.31 19.31
CA THR A 16 -5.61 5.39 20.73
C THR A 16 -5.11 6.68 21.37
N HIS A 17 -5.87 7.28 22.28
CA HIS A 17 -5.43 8.48 22.98
C HIS A 17 -4.36 8.14 24.03
N VAL A 18 -3.41 9.05 24.23
CA VAL A 18 -2.32 8.88 25.23
C VAL A 18 -2.85 8.64 26.64
N ALA A 19 -4.00 9.22 27.01
CA ALA A 19 -4.61 8.97 28.32
C ALA A 19 -4.95 7.49 28.52
N ASP A 20 -5.46 6.82 27.49
CA ASP A 20 -5.83 5.41 27.56
C ASP A 20 -4.59 4.51 27.73
N LEU A 21 -3.42 4.93 27.21
CA LEU A 21 -2.14 4.25 27.47
C LEU A 21 -1.82 4.26 28.97
N TYR A 22 -1.92 5.42 29.63
CA TYR A 22 -1.67 5.55 31.07
C TYR A 22 -2.69 4.77 31.90
N ASP A 23 -3.96 4.79 31.51
CA ASP A 23 -5.02 4.03 32.18
C ASP A 23 -4.78 2.51 32.05
N SER A 24 -4.24 2.05 30.92
CA SER A 24 -3.93 0.64 30.68
C SER A 24 -2.70 0.13 31.44
N ILE A 25 -1.83 1.02 31.93
CA ILE A 25 -0.61 0.69 32.68
C ILE A 25 -0.54 1.56 33.95
N PRO A 26 -1.23 1.17 35.04
CA PRO A 26 -1.31 2.00 36.26
C PRO A 26 0.04 2.37 36.90
N THR A 27 1.11 1.61 36.62
CA THR A 27 2.46 1.86 37.13
C THR A 27 3.32 2.72 36.19
N LEU A 28 2.80 3.16 35.05
CA LEU A 28 3.50 3.99 34.07
C LEU A 28 3.72 5.41 34.64
N LYS A 29 4.98 5.79 34.80
CA LYS A 29 5.37 7.14 35.28
C LYS A 29 5.55 8.13 34.14
N GLN A 30 6.20 7.69 33.07
CA GLN A 30 6.55 8.53 31.94
C GLN A 30 6.46 7.71 30.66
N ALA A 31 5.98 8.35 29.60
CA ALA A 31 5.99 7.79 28.27
C ALA A 31 6.57 8.84 27.31
N TRP A 32 7.41 8.37 26.40
CA TRP A 32 7.94 9.17 25.32
C TRP A 32 7.57 8.50 24.00
N ARG A 33 7.22 9.31 23.00
CA ARG A 33 7.05 8.88 21.61
C ARG A 33 8.21 9.41 20.79
N TRP A 34 8.68 8.64 19.83
CA TRP A 34 9.63 9.15 18.85
C TRP A 34 8.93 9.97 17.78
N ASP A 35 9.43 11.17 17.53
CA ASP A 35 9.05 11.98 16.38
C ASP A 35 10.08 11.74 15.27
N ALA A 36 9.64 11.15 14.15
CA ALA A 36 10.52 10.82 13.03
C ALA A 36 10.95 12.06 12.22
N GLU A 37 10.15 13.13 12.22
CA GLU A 37 10.45 14.38 11.52
C GLU A 37 11.52 15.17 12.27
N LEU A 38 11.38 15.25 13.59
CA LEU A 38 12.33 15.96 14.47
C LEU A 38 13.52 15.09 14.92
N GLN A 39 13.43 13.77 14.73
CA GLN A 39 14.39 12.77 15.21
C GLN A 39 14.70 12.88 16.71
N GLU A 40 13.65 13.10 17.51
CA GLU A 40 13.77 13.25 18.96
C GLU A 40 12.61 12.57 19.71
N TYR A 41 12.82 12.40 21.02
CA TYR A 41 11.78 11.90 21.91
C TYR A 41 10.88 13.06 22.37
N GLN A 42 9.58 12.92 22.13
CA GLN A 42 8.55 13.80 22.65
C GLN A 42 7.93 13.19 23.91
N LEU A 43 7.92 13.95 25.00
CA LEU A 43 7.25 13.54 26.22
C LEU A 43 5.74 13.51 25.98
N LEU A 44 5.11 12.38 26.29
CA LEU A 44 3.66 12.23 26.27
C LEU A 44 3.14 12.63 27.66
N PRO A 45 2.46 13.78 27.82
CA PRO A 45 1.97 14.17 29.13
C PRO A 45 0.82 13.25 29.58
N GLN A 46 0.81 12.94 30.87
CA GLN A 46 -0.23 12.11 31.50
C GLN A 46 -1.59 12.80 31.50
N THR A 47 -1.64 14.13 31.45
CA THR A 47 -2.90 14.88 31.50
C THR A 47 -3.65 14.80 30.18
N SER A 48 -4.95 14.52 30.27
CA SER A 48 -5.89 14.26 29.17
C SER A 48 -6.21 15.48 28.29
N SER A 49 -5.25 16.36 28.00
CA SER A 49 -5.47 17.35 26.94
C SER A 49 -5.64 16.57 25.64
N ARG A 50 -6.88 16.47 25.16
CA ARG A 50 -7.27 15.84 23.89
C ARG A 50 -6.58 16.45 22.65
N SER A 51 -5.71 17.44 22.85
CA SER A 51 -4.92 18.09 21.80
C SER A 51 -3.69 17.29 21.37
N LEU A 52 -3.32 16.21 22.06
CA LEU A 52 -2.25 15.35 21.58
C LEU A 52 -2.74 14.47 20.43
N GLU A 53 -1.86 14.26 19.47
CA GLU A 53 -2.04 13.27 18.43
C GLU A 53 -2.25 11.87 19.04
N PRO A 54 -3.13 11.05 18.45
CA PRO A 54 -3.29 9.67 18.87
C PRO A 54 -2.00 8.87 18.63
N LEU A 55 -1.80 7.83 19.42
CA LEU A 55 -0.81 6.79 19.15
C LEU A 55 -1.29 5.96 17.96
N LEU A 56 -0.47 5.89 16.92
CA LEU A 56 -0.74 5.14 15.70
C LEU A 56 0.09 3.86 15.66
N ALA A 57 -0.40 2.85 14.94
CA ALA A 57 0.34 1.60 14.73
C ALA A 57 1.72 1.90 14.13
N GLY A 58 2.75 1.26 14.67
CA GLY A 58 4.14 1.48 14.31
C GLY A 58 4.83 2.66 15.00
N ASN A 59 4.14 3.44 15.86
CA ASN A 59 4.82 4.38 16.74
C ASN A 59 5.78 3.64 17.71
N GLY A 60 6.99 4.15 17.83
CA GLY A 60 7.96 3.71 18.83
C GLY A 60 7.81 4.46 20.15
N LEU A 61 7.74 3.72 21.26
CA LEU A 61 7.54 4.27 22.60
C LEU A 61 8.68 3.91 23.54
N TRP A 62 9.00 4.83 24.45
CA TRP A 62 9.91 4.60 25.57
C TRP A 62 9.18 4.86 26.89
N LEU A 63 8.92 3.78 27.63
CA LEU A 63 8.05 3.76 28.80
C LEU A 63 8.86 3.57 30.08
N ASN A 64 8.66 4.43 31.07
CA ASN A 64 9.19 4.26 32.42
C ASN A 64 8.11 3.65 33.33
N VAL A 65 8.28 2.38 33.66
CA VAL A 65 7.36 1.63 34.51
C VAL A 65 7.92 1.57 35.93
N SER A 66 7.09 1.90 36.90
CA SER A 66 7.45 1.84 38.32
C SER A 66 7.06 0.53 38.99
N GLY A 67 7.45 0.40 40.26
CA GLY A 67 7.28 -0.83 41.03
C GLY A 67 8.54 -1.69 41.05
N ASN A 68 8.41 -2.92 41.54
CA ASN A 68 9.49 -3.88 41.71
C ASN A 68 9.18 -5.24 41.05
N ALA A 69 8.06 -5.34 40.32
CA ALA A 69 7.63 -6.55 39.65
C ALA A 69 7.25 -6.24 38.18
N PRO A 70 7.46 -7.19 37.26
CA PRO A 70 6.96 -7.06 35.89
C PRO A 70 5.44 -6.89 35.83
N VAL A 71 4.97 -6.13 34.85
CA VAL A 71 3.55 -5.88 34.58
C VAL A 71 3.13 -6.59 33.30
N GLU A 72 2.05 -7.37 33.38
CA GLU A 72 1.38 -7.88 32.20
C GLU A 72 0.54 -6.75 31.58
N TRP A 73 0.92 -6.35 30.36
CA TRP A 73 0.21 -5.33 29.60
C TRP A 73 -0.41 -5.97 28.38
N LYS A 74 -1.74 -5.97 28.33
CA LYS A 74 -2.53 -6.47 27.20
C LYS A 74 -2.82 -5.31 26.26
N ARG A 75 -2.45 -5.49 24.99
CA ARG A 75 -2.67 -4.52 23.92
C ARG A 75 -3.68 -5.10 22.95
N SER A 76 -4.61 -4.28 22.45
CA SER A 76 -5.28 -4.60 21.20
C SER A 76 -4.24 -4.58 20.08
N VAL A 77 -4.38 -5.49 19.13
CA VAL A 77 -3.59 -5.51 17.91
C VAL A 77 -4.50 -4.96 16.81
N ALA A 78 -4.02 -3.99 16.05
CA ALA A 78 -4.70 -3.56 14.85
C ALA A 78 -4.70 -4.72 13.84
N ASP A 79 -5.84 -4.97 13.22
CA ASP A 79 -5.92 -5.99 12.18
C ASP A 79 -5.10 -5.56 10.95
N ASP A 80 -5.08 -4.25 10.75
CA ASP A 80 -4.36 -3.49 9.74
C ASP A 80 -2.83 -3.46 10.01
N GLY A 81 -2.05 -3.46 8.95
CA GLY A 81 -0.63 -3.19 8.94
C GLY A 81 -0.32 -1.72 9.07
N ALA A 82 0.95 -1.38 8.91
CA ALA A 82 1.41 0.00 8.97
C ALA A 82 2.40 0.28 7.84
N LEU A 83 2.11 1.30 7.03
CA LEU A 83 3.12 1.92 6.19
C LEU A 83 3.79 3.04 6.99
N LEU A 84 5.07 2.86 7.30
CA LEU A 84 5.84 3.85 8.03
C LEU A 84 6.68 4.67 7.06
N GLU A 85 6.57 6.00 7.15
CA GLU A 85 7.48 6.93 6.50
C GLU A 85 8.68 7.15 7.42
N LEU A 86 9.86 6.76 6.96
CA LEU A 86 11.11 6.83 7.72
C LEU A 86 12.05 7.85 7.09
N ARG A 87 12.75 8.60 7.93
CA ARG A 87 13.73 9.61 7.50
C ARG A 87 15.15 9.05 7.47
N ALA A 88 16.00 9.61 6.63
CA ALA A 88 17.44 9.40 6.71
C ALA A 88 17.93 9.75 8.12
N GLY A 89 18.74 8.89 8.74
CA GLY A 89 19.13 9.00 10.14
C GLY A 89 18.31 8.09 11.06
N ARG A 90 18.00 8.55 12.27
CA ARG A 90 17.41 7.71 13.33
C ARG A 90 15.90 7.69 13.26
N ASN A 91 15.32 6.50 13.36
CA ASN A 91 13.88 6.28 13.48
C ASN A 91 13.63 5.26 14.58
N LEU A 92 12.73 5.54 15.53
CA LEU A 92 12.23 4.53 16.45
C LEU A 92 10.79 4.18 16.08
N VAL A 93 10.59 2.93 15.70
CA VAL A 93 9.30 2.41 15.26
C VAL A 93 8.90 1.17 16.03
N GLY A 94 7.60 0.89 16.08
CA GLY A 94 7.08 -0.39 16.50
C GLY A 94 7.00 -1.38 15.34
N TRP A 95 7.24 -2.67 15.59
CA TRP A 95 6.93 -3.73 14.64
C TRP A 95 5.48 -4.19 14.76
N THR A 96 4.67 -3.95 13.74
CA THR A 96 3.26 -4.38 13.66
C THR A 96 3.10 -5.75 13.01
N GLY A 97 4.16 -6.23 12.34
CA GLY A 97 4.23 -7.53 11.69
C GLY A 97 4.00 -8.74 12.58
N ARG A 98 4.06 -9.92 11.96
CA ARG A 98 3.95 -11.20 12.67
C ARG A 98 5.13 -11.45 13.62
N ASP A 99 4.88 -12.28 14.63
CA ASP A 99 5.91 -12.83 15.50
C ASP A 99 6.87 -13.76 14.75
N GLY A 100 8.12 -13.82 15.20
CA GLY A 100 9.17 -14.65 14.64
C GLY A 100 9.54 -14.32 13.19
N MET A 101 9.27 -13.10 12.72
CA MET A 101 9.65 -12.70 11.36
C MET A 101 11.18 -12.63 11.26
N PRO A 102 11.83 -13.38 10.36
CA PRO A 102 13.27 -13.24 10.15
C PRO A 102 13.62 -11.79 9.82
N ILE A 103 14.64 -11.24 10.49
CA ILE A 103 15.00 -9.83 10.31
C ILE A 103 15.37 -9.53 8.85
N GLU A 104 16.05 -10.46 8.18
CA GLU A 104 16.45 -10.33 6.78
C GLU A 104 15.22 -10.18 5.86
N ASP A 105 14.15 -10.95 6.09
CA ASP A 105 12.90 -10.83 5.33
C ASP A 105 12.18 -9.50 5.62
N ALA A 106 12.25 -9.03 6.87
CA ALA A 106 11.64 -7.77 7.27
C ALA A 106 12.34 -6.56 6.65
N VAL A 107 13.66 -6.67 6.41
CA VAL A 107 14.51 -5.56 5.97
C VAL A 107 14.88 -5.59 4.49
N ALA A 108 14.79 -6.75 3.82
CA ALA A 108 15.11 -6.91 2.40
C ALA A 108 14.40 -5.89 1.49
N ARG A 109 13.28 -5.35 1.97
CA ARG A 109 12.39 -4.41 1.28
C ARG A 109 12.98 -3.01 1.14
N PHE A 110 13.92 -2.62 1.99
CA PHE A 110 14.60 -1.33 1.90
C PHE A 110 15.64 -1.26 0.77
N GLY A 111 16.02 -2.42 0.22
CA GLY A 111 17.21 -2.57 -0.62
C GLY A 111 18.48 -2.68 0.20
N ASP A 112 19.57 -3.07 -0.46
CA ASP A 112 20.83 -3.49 0.20
C ASP A 112 21.57 -2.33 0.89
N ASP A 113 21.24 -1.07 0.59
CA ASP A 113 22.03 0.11 0.97
C ASP A 113 21.32 1.09 1.92
N ALA A 114 20.02 0.93 2.13
CA ALA A 114 19.22 1.89 2.87
C ALA A 114 19.33 1.74 4.39
N ILE A 115 19.53 0.52 4.90
CA ILE A 115 19.68 0.26 6.34
C ILE A 115 21.16 0.23 6.71
N GLU A 116 21.56 1.08 7.65
CA GLU A 116 22.90 1.03 8.23
C GLU A 116 22.93 0.06 9.41
N GLN A 117 21.94 0.14 10.30
CA GLN A 117 21.81 -0.71 11.47
C GLN A 117 20.40 -0.67 12.06
N LEU A 118 20.00 -1.75 12.72
CA LEU A 118 18.75 -1.87 13.46
C LEU A 118 19.03 -2.40 14.86
N TRP A 119 18.42 -1.76 15.85
CA TRP A 119 18.48 -2.22 17.23
C TRP A 119 17.09 -2.55 17.74
N SER A 120 16.94 -3.69 18.42
CA SER A 120 15.72 -4.06 19.14
C SER A 120 16.03 -4.16 20.63
N TRP A 121 15.15 -3.60 21.47
CA TRP A 121 15.30 -3.66 22.93
C TRP A 121 14.78 -4.99 23.46
N ASN A 122 15.65 -5.78 24.11
CA ASN A 122 15.23 -6.91 24.92
C ASN A 122 14.94 -6.42 26.35
N ALA A 123 13.65 -6.29 26.68
CA ALA A 123 13.23 -5.80 27.99
C ALA A 123 13.57 -6.75 29.15
N GLU A 124 13.61 -8.06 28.91
CA GLU A 124 13.96 -9.04 29.94
C GLU A 124 15.46 -8.97 30.27
N ALA A 125 16.30 -8.93 29.24
CA ALA A 125 17.76 -8.84 29.39
C ALA A 125 18.26 -7.41 29.65
N GLN A 126 17.41 -6.39 29.49
CA GLN A 126 17.76 -4.96 29.56
C GLN A 126 18.94 -4.61 28.64
N GLN A 127 18.92 -5.15 27.42
CA GLN A 127 20.01 -5.03 26.45
C GLN A 127 19.46 -4.83 25.04
N TYR A 128 20.23 -4.13 24.20
CA TYR A 128 19.93 -4.03 22.79
C TYR A 128 20.46 -5.25 22.02
N ARG A 129 19.65 -5.74 21.09
CA ARG A 129 20.03 -6.70 20.05
C ARG A 129 20.28 -5.93 18.76
N LEU A 130 21.38 -6.22 18.07
CA LEU A 130 21.84 -5.51 16.87
C LEU A 130 21.66 -6.38 15.63
N TYR A 131 21.16 -5.76 14.58
CA TYR A 131 21.28 -6.21 13.20
C TYR A 131 22.04 -5.16 12.39
N HIS A 132 23.08 -5.58 11.68
CA HIS A 132 23.85 -4.76 10.74
C HIS A 132 24.01 -5.56 9.43
N PRO A 133 23.54 -5.04 8.29
CA PRO A 133 23.69 -5.72 7.00
C PRO A 133 25.15 -6.11 6.72
N GLY A 134 25.37 -7.33 6.24
CA GLY A 134 26.70 -7.86 5.93
C GLY A 134 27.60 -8.18 7.15
N ALA A 135 27.13 -7.99 8.38
CA ALA A 135 27.87 -8.43 9.57
C ALA A 135 27.94 -9.96 9.65
N ILE A 136 29.08 -10.49 10.13
CA ILE A 136 29.29 -11.94 10.29
C ILE A 136 28.31 -12.53 11.32
N THR A 137 27.97 -11.75 12.36
CA THR A 137 27.06 -12.16 13.43
C THR A 137 26.12 -11.02 13.78
N ASN A 138 24.82 -11.32 13.79
CA ASN A 138 23.77 -10.43 14.28
C ASN A 138 23.15 -11.04 15.55
N SER A 139 22.88 -10.21 16.57
CA SER A 139 22.18 -10.65 17.78
C SER A 139 20.67 -10.43 17.69
N LEU A 140 20.22 -9.60 16.73
CA LEU A 140 18.83 -9.52 16.31
C LEU A 140 18.66 -10.36 15.04
N THR A 141 17.97 -11.49 15.15
CA THR A 141 17.72 -12.43 14.04
C THR A 141 16.26 -12.49 13.64
N GLU A 142 15.35 -12.10 14.53
CA GLU A 142 13.90 -12.14 14.34
C GLU A 142 13.23 -10.94 15.02
N LEU A 143 12.07 -10.56 14.50
CA LEU A 143 11.20 -9.52 15.06
C LEU A 143 9.92 -10.15 15.58
N ASN A 144 9.50 -9.69 16.76
CA ASN A 144 8.21 -10.02 17.35
C ASN A 144 7.30 -8.80 17.37
N ARG A 145 6.00 -9.03 17.27
CA ARG A 145 4.99 -7.98 17.28
C ARG A 145 5.10 -7.15 18.54
N GLY A 146 5.17 -5.84 18.34
CA GLY A 146 5.32 -4.86 19.40
C GLY A 146 6.74 -4.71 19.92
N ASP A 147 7.73 -5.35 19.28
CA ASP A 147 9.14 -4.96 19.42
C ASP A 147 9.29 -3.49 19.02
N ALA A 148 10.07 -2.74 19.78
CA ALA A 148 10.57 -1.44 19.34
C ALA A 148 11.88 -1.62 18.56
N ILE A 149 11.98 -0.93 17.43
CA ILE A 149 13.11 -1.00 16.51
C ILE A 149 13.66 0.41 16.33
N LEU A 150 14.89 0.62 16.78
CA LEU A 150 15.66 1.81 16.46
C LEU A 150 16.45 1.56 15.18
N ALA A 151 15.96 2.08 14.07
CA ALA A 151 16.56 2.03 12.74
C ALA A 151 17.46 3.23 12.49
N THR A 152 18.64 2.99 11.91
CA THR A 152 19.45 4.04 11.29
C THR A 152 19.46 3.81 9.79
N LEU A 153 19.00 4.79 9.02
CA LEU A 153 18.90 4.73 7.56
C LEU A 153 19.84 5.71 6.89
N SER A 154 20.39 5.34 5.74
CA SER A 154 21.24 6.22 4.91
C SER A 154 20.44 7.21 4.07
N ARG A 155 19.14 6.95 3.85
CA ARG A 155 18.19 7.76 3.08
C ARG A 155 16.77 7.60 3.61
N ASP A 156 15.88 8.52 3.22
CA ASP A 156 14.45 8.37 3.47
C ASP A 156 13.92 7.08 2.84
N GLY A 157 12.93 6.46 3.47
CA GLY A 157 12.38 5.19 3.02
C GLY A 157 11.00 4.91 3.59
N ARG A 158 10.29 4.00 2.93
CA ARG A 158 8.98 3.51 3.37
C ARG A 158 9.12 2.09 3.89
N TRP A 159 8.55 1.81 5.06
CA TRP A 159 8.52 0.47 5.63
C TRP A 159 7.09 -0.04 5.77
N TRP A 160 6.68 -0.91 4.85
CA TRP A 160 5.45 -1.66 5.03
C TRP A 160 5.67 -2.79 6.04
N GLN A 161 4.92 -2.73 7.13
CA GLN A 161 4.83 -3.77 8.14
C GLN A 161 3.45 -4.42 8.02
N PRO A 162 3.37 -5.71 7.68
CA PRO A 162 2.09 -6.36 7.43
C PRO A 162 1.24 -6.46 8.70
N GLY A 163 -0.07 -6.28 8.61
CA GLY A 163 -1.00 -6.47 9.71
C GLY A 163 -1.18 -7.94 10.11
N THR A 164 -2.27 -8.22 10.82
CA THR A 164 -2.75 -9.61 11.01
C THR A 164 -3.60 -10.09 9.85
N GLY A 165 -4.25 -9.16 9.13
CA GLY A 165 -5.06 -9.46 7.96
C GLY A 165 -4.25 -10.21 6.91
N ARG A 166 -4.70 -11.42 6.57
CA ARG A 166 -4.21 -12.17 5.42
C ARG A 166 -5.39 -12.55 4.56
N PRO A 167 -5.22 -12.58 3.22
CA PRO A 167 -6.26 -13.13 2.40
C PRO A 167 -6.51 -14.60 2.77
N GLU A 168 -7.77 -14.97 2.91
CA GLU A 168 -8.16 -16.36 3.04
C GLU A 168 -8.13 -17.02 1.66
N PHE A 169 -7.35 -18.08 1.51
CA PHE A 169 -7.28 -18.84 0.26
C PHE A 169 -8.22 -20.06 0.31
N VAL A 170 -9.25 -20.06 -0.53
CA VAL A 170 -10.21 -21.16 -0.65
C VAL A 170 -10.03 -21.85 -2.00
N PHE A 171 -9.53 -23.08 -1.96
CA PHE A 171 -9.33 -23.92 -3.15
C PHE A 171 -10.46 -24.95 -3.26
N LYS A 172 -11.27 -24.89 -4.32
CA LYS A 172 -12.33 -25.87 -4.59
C LYS A 172 -11.86 -26.94 -5.56
N GLY A 173 -12.29 -28.17 -5.31
CA GLY A 173 -11.91 -29.34 -6.12
C GLY A 173 -10.44 -29.77 -5.92
N ASP A 174 -9.98 -30.66 -6.78
CA ASP A 174 -8.65 -31.27 -6.69
C ASP A 174 -7.57 -30.41 -7.37
N ILE A 175 -7.32 -29.21 -6.84
CA ILE A 175 -6.25 -28.33 -7.32
C ILE A 175 -4.89 -28.84 -6.80
N PRO A 176 -3.90 -29.13 -7.65
CA PRO A 176 -2.61 -29.63 -7.19
C PRO A 176 -1.94 -28.71 -6.17
N THR A 177 -1.39 -29.25 -5.07
CA THR A 177 -0.73 -28.47 -4.00
C THR A 177 0.35 -27.53 -4.53
N ALA A 178 1.19 -27.98 -5.47
CA ALA A 178 2.21 -27.14 -6.10
C ALA A 178 1.63 -25.92 -6.83
N PHE A 179 0.40 -26.01 -7.36
CA PHE A 179 -0.30 -24.87 -7.92
C PHE A 179 -0.78 -23.93 -6.81
N GLN A 180 -1.37 -24.46 -5.74
CA GLN A 180 -1.87 -23.68 -4.59
C GLN A 180 -0.74 -22.86 -3.94
N GLU A 181 0.42 -23.48 -3.71
CA GLU A 181 1.61 -22.81 -3.14
C GLU A 181 2.11 -21.69 -4.04
N ARG A 182 2.29 -21.97 -5.35
CA ARG A 182 2.73 -20.96 -6.33
C ARG A 182 1.73 -19.82 -6.45
N PHE A 183 0.44 -20.12 -6.44
CA PHE A 183 -0.64 -19.13 -6.51
C PHE A 183 -0.65 -18.22 -5.28
N THR A 184 -0.59 -18.82 -4.09
CA THR A 184 -0.53 -18.11 -2.80
C THR A 184 0.67 -17.17 -2.78
N TRP A 185 1.85 -17.70 -3.12
CA TRP A 185 3.09 -16.92 -3.19
C TRP A 185 2.99 -15.74 -4.17
N GLU A 186 2.40 -15.93 -5.36
CA GLU A 186 2.24 -14.85 -6.32
C GLU A 186 1.26 -13.77 -5.83
N MET A 187 0.15 -14.17 -5.21
CA MET A 187 -0.80 -13.22 -4.60
C MET A 187 -0.18 -12.43 -3.45
N GLU A 188 0.58 -13.08 -2.56
CA GLU A 188 1.31 -12.40 -1.49
C GLU A 188 2.33 -11.39 -2.04
N ARG A 189 3.00 -11.72 -3.16
CA ARG A 189 3.91 -10.79 -3.84
C ARG A 189 3.19 -9.60 -4.45
N ILE A 190 2.01 -9.80 -5.03
CA ILE A 190 1.18 -8.71 -5.57
C ILE A 190 0.76 -7.78 -4.44
N ILE A 191 0.18 -8.31 -3.36
CA ILE A 191 -0.25 -7.54 -2.19
C ILE A 191 0.92 -6.73 -1.63
N THR A 192 2.06 -7.39 -1.42
CA THR A 192 3.27 -6.76 -0.89
C THR A 192 3.75 -5.62 -1.78
N PHE A 193 3.82 -5.83 -3.11
CA PHE A 193 4.24 -4.78 -4.03
C PHE A 193 3.40 -3.51 -3.92
N PHE A 194 2.08 -3.65 -3.88
CA PHE A 194 1.19 -2.49 -3.82
C PHE A 194 1.16 -1.83 -2.45
N ALA A 195 1.26 -2.61 -1.38
CA ALA A 195 1.40 -2.08 -0.03
C ALA A 195 2.69 -1.28 0.13
N GLU A 196 3.81 -1.77 -0.37
CA GLU A 196 5.11 -1.08 -0.29
C GLU A 196 5.18 0.14 -1.19
N ARG A 197 4.76 0.00 -2.45
CA ARG A 197 4.87 1.09 -3.42
C ARG A 197 3.93 2.24 -3.08
N TYR A 198 2.71 1.93 -2.66
CA TYR A 198 1.63 2.93 -2.57
C TYR A 198 1.01 3.08 -1.18
N GLY A 199 1.43 2.30 -0.18
CA GLY A 199 0.80 2.32 1.14
C GLY A 199 -0.66 1.89 1.11
N VAL A 200 -0.99 0.95 0.23
CA VAL A 200 -2.34 0.41 0.10
C VAL A 200 -2.41 -0.93 0.79
N GLU A 201 -3.10 -0.95 1.93
CA GLU A 201 -3.48 -2.17 2.60
C GLU A 201 -4.77 -2.73 2.01
N PRO A 202 -4.80 -4.02 1.63
CA PRO A 202 -6.07 -4.66 1.37
C PRO A 202 -6.85 -4.85 2.68
N PRO A 203 -8.18 -4.66 2.67
CA PRO A 203 -9.00 -5.14 3.78
C PRO A 203 -8.83 -6.66 3.96
N GLU A 204 -9.40 -7.25 5.00
CA GLU A 204 -9.61 -8.69 5.01
C GLU A 204 -10.45 -9.10 3.78
N PHE A 205 -9.95 -10.07 3.01
CA PHE A 205 -10.62 -10.55 1.81
C PHE A 205 -10.33 -12.03 1.57
N SER A 206 -11.20 -12.71 0.84
CA SER A 206 -11.01 -14.11 0.45
C SER A 206 -10.70 -14.22 -1.04
N ILE A 207 -9.91 -15.22 -1.40
CA ILE A 207 -9.63 -15.58 -2.78
C ILE A 207 -10.16 -16.98 -3.01
N LEU A 208 -11.22 -17.08 -3.81
CA LEU A 208 -11.84 -18.33 -4.20
C LEU A 208 -11.31 -18.77 -5.56
N LEU A 209 -10.59 -19.90 -5.56
CA LEU A 209 -10.16 -20.56 -6.79
C LEU A 209 -11.05 -21.79 -7.05
N ASP A 210 -11.83 -21.72 -8.12
CA ASP A 210 -12.83 -22.73 -8.48
C ASP A 210 -12.62 -23.15 -9.96
N PRO A 211 -12.12 -24.39 -10.22
CA PRO A 211 -11.84 -24.85 -11.58
C PRO A 211 -13.11 -24.96 -12.43
N ASP A 212 -14.26 -25.17 -11.80
CA ASP A 212 -15.55 -25.33 -12.44
C ASP A 212 -16.34 -24.01 -12.55
N SER A 213 -15.73 -22.90 -12.10
CA SER A 213 -16.34 -21.59 -12.23
C SER A 213 -16.66 -21.28 -13.70
N PRO A 214 -17.92 -20.93 -14.03
CA PRO A 214 -18.28 -20.51 -15.39
C PRO A 214 -17.66 -19.15 -15.76
N TRP A 215 -17.06 -18.46 -14.79
CA TRP A 215 -16.52 -17.12 -14.91
C TRP A 215 -14.99 -17.26 -14.93
N SER A 216 -14.34 -16.60 -15.89
CA SER A 216 -12.88 -16.55 -15.92
C SER A 216 -12.35 -15.92 -14.64
N ALA A 217 -12.92 -14.77 -14.27
CA ALA A 217 -12.64 -14.10 -13.02
C ALA A 217 -13.68 -13.00 -12.70
N ALA A 218 -13.83 -12.69 -11.41
CA ALA A 218 -14.61 -11.57 -10.89
C ALA A 218 -14.06 -11.11 -9.54
N SER A 219 -14.49 -9.93 -9.07
CA SER A 219 -14.22 -9.46 -7.72
C SER A 219 -15.41 -8.70 -7.14
N SER A 220 -15.49 -8.70 -5.83
CA SER A 220 -16.28 -7.78 -4.99
C SER A 220 -15.31 -7.06 -4.04
N ALA A 221 -15.79 -6.37 -3.01
CA ALA A 221 -14.91 -5.69 -2.06
C ALA A 221 -14.20 -6.62 -1.08
N ASP A 222 -14.71 -7.83 -0.87
CA ASP A 222 -14.17 -8.78 0.12
C ASP A 222 -13.79 -10.12 -0.52
N THR A 223 -14.08 -10.33 -1.81
CA THR A 223 -13.84 -11.63 -2.45
C THR A 223 -13.33 -11.48 -3.88
N ILE A 224 -12.30 -12.24 -4.23
CA ILE A 224 -11.84 -12.45 -5.61
C ILE A 224 -12.21 -13.87 -6.04
N TRP A 225 -12.92 -14.01 -7.15
CA TRP A 225 -13.26 -15.29 -7.76
C TRP A 225 -12.42 -15.52 -9.01
N LEU A 226 -11.76 -16.67 -9.10
CA LEU A 226 -10.91 -17.04 -10.22
C LEU A 226 -11.18 -18.49 -10.64
N ASN A 227 -11.04 -18.77 -11.94
CA ASN A 227 -10.79 -20.12 -12.41
C ASN A 227 -9.28 -20.38 -12.57
N VAL A 228 -8.88 -21.65 -12.74
CA VAL A 228 -7.46 -22.06 -12.80
C VAL A 228 -6.71 -21.43 -13.98
N VAL A 229 -7.37 -21.23 -15.12
CA VAL A 229 -6.77 -20.61 -16.31
C VAL A 229 -6.43 -19.16 -16.03
N SER A 230 -7.37 -18.39 -15.49
CA SER A 230 -7.16 -17.00 -15.10
C SER A 230 -6.16 -16.84 -13.97
N ALA A 231 -6.17 -17.75 -12.99
CA ALA A 231 -5.21 -17.77 -11.89
C ALA A 231 -3.76 -18.03 -12.33
N SER A 232 -3.56 -18.56 -13.54
CA SER A 232 -2.22 -18.78 -14.11
C SER A 232 -1.62 -17.50 -14.71
N SER A 233 -2.40 -16.43 -14.86
CA SER A 233 -1.97 -15.16 -15.44
C SER A 233 -1.75 -14.11 -14.34
N ARG A 234 -0.48 -13.75 -14.08
CA ARG A 234 -0.11 -12.69 -13.11
C ARG A 234 -0.85 -11.38 -13.36
N TYR A 235 -0.95 -11.01 -14.63
CA TYR A 235 -1.70 -9.84 -15.07
C TYR A 235 -3.17 -9.89 -14.60
N THR A 236 -3.82 -11.06 -14.72
CA THR A 236 -5.19 -11.25 -14.27
C THR A 236 -5.29 -11.13 -12.75
N LEU A 237 -4.34 -11.71 -12.00
CA LEU A 237 -4.28 -11.59 -10.54
C LEU A 237 -4.20 -10.14 -10.08
N VAL A 238 -3.26 -9.36 -10.61
CA VAL A 238 -3.09 -7.95 -10.25
C VAL A 238 -4.35 -7.15 -10.57
N ARG A 239 -4.91 -7.37 -11.76
CA ARG A 239 -6.09 -6.64 -12.20
C ARG A 239 -7.28 -6.90 -11.25
N TRP A 240 -7.50 -8.14 -10.82
CA TRP A 240 -8.62 -8.43 -9.93
C TRP A 240 -8.35 -8.05 -8.48
N TYR A 241 -7.10 -8.11 -8.03
CA TYR A 241 -6.69 -7.51 -6.76
C TYR A 241 -7.02 -6.00 -6.73
N PHE A 242 -6.67 -5.26 -7.78
CA PHE A 242 -7.03 -3.85 -7.90
C PHE A 242 -8.52 -3.58 -8.00
N SER A 243 -9.24 -4.46 -8.71
CA SER A 243 -10.69 -4.34 -8.81
C SER A 243 -11.36 -4.55 -7.45
N MET A 244 -10.83 -5.47 -6.62
CA MET A 244 -11.27 -5.65 -5.22
C MET A 244 -10.95 -4.42 -4.37
N LEU A 245 -9.71 -3.92 -4.39
CA LEU A 245 -9.31 -2.73 -3.66
C LEU A 245 -10.22 -1.54 -4.00
N ARG A 246 -10.48 -1.32 -5.29
CA ARG A 246 -11.41 -0.30 -5.76
C ARG A 246 -12.80 -0.50 -5.18
N SER A 247 -13.36 -1.71 -5.29
CA SER A 247 -14.66 -2.04 -4.72
C SER A 247 -14.72 -1.79 -3.21
N HIS A 248 -13.64 -2.04 -2.49
CA HIS A 248 -13.54 -1.72 -1.07
C HIS A 248 -13.59 -0.20 -0.82
N PHE A 249 -12.89 0.60 -1.61
CA PHE A 249 -12.99 2.07 -1.53
C PHE A 249 -14.39 2.59 -1.90
N ASP A 250 -15.03 2.00 -2.92
CA ASP A 250 -16.37 2.35 -3.39
C ASP A 250 -17.48 2.00 -2.35
N GLN A 251 -17.37 0.86 -1.65
CA GLN A 251 -18.42 0.34 -0.76
C GLN A 251 -18.67 1.16 0.51
N VAL A 252 -17.80 2.12 0.84
CA VAL A 252 -18.05 3.04 1.97
C VAL A 252 -19.28 3.93 1.72
N ARG A 253 -19.83 3.94 0.49
CA ARG A 253 -21.00 4.76 0.13
C ARG A 253 -22.09 3.97 -0.59
N THR A 254 -23.08 3.59 0.23
CA THR A 254 -24.49 3.25 -0.05
C THR A 254 -24.85 2.03 -0.91
N PRO A 255 -25.93 1.29 -0.54
CA PRO A 255 -26.42 0.16 -1.32
C PRO A 255 -27.18 0.66 -2.56
N PHE A 256 -26.59 0.41 -3.73
CA PHE A 256 -27.23 0.14 -5.02
C PHE A 256 -28.06 1.20 -5.78
N GLU A 257 -28.56 2.30 -5.23
CA GLU A 257 -29.54 3.13 -5.99
C GLU A 257 -29.05 4.50 -6.52
N ASP A 258 -27.99 5.10 -5.97
CA ASP A 258 -27.39 6.34 -6.52
C ASP A 258 -25.88 6.17 -6.68
N ARG A 259 -25.44 5.40 -7.69
CA ARG A 259 -24.02 5.09 -7.89
C ARG A 259 -23.20 6.36 -8.19
N ILE A 260 -22.58 6.92 -7.14
CA ILE A 260 -21.38 7.77 -7.21
C ILE A 260 -20.18 6.85 -7.55
N GLY A 261 -20.28 6.09 -8.63
CA GLY A 261 -19.21 5.22 -9.10
C GLY A 261 -18.33 5.99 -10.07
N SER A 262 -17.01 5.77 -10.01
CA SER A 262 -16.11 6.21 -11.07
C SER A 262 -16.65 5.81 -12.45
N PRO A 263 -16.41 6.63 -13.50
CA PRO A 263 -16.85 6.29 -14.84
C PRO A 263 -16.22 4.96 -15.28
N PHE A 264 -16.92 4.24 -16.16
CA PHE A 264 -16.54 2.87 -16.51
C PHE A 264 -15.08 2.75 -16.95
N TRP A 265 -14.59 3.68 -17.79
CA TRP A 265 -13.20 3.69 -18.26
C TRP A 265 -12.19 3.79 -17.11
N LEU A 266 -12.46 4.57 -16.08
CA LEU A 266 -11.56 4.73 -14.93
C LEU A 266 -11.63 3.47 -14.06
N SER A 267 -12.84 2.95 -13.89
CA SER A 267 -13.09 1.73 -13.13
C SER A 267 -12.32 0.52 -13.68
N VAL A 268 -12.22 0.38 -15.01
CA VAL A 268 -11.50 -0.74 -15.64
C VAL A 268 -10.07 -0.39 -16.04
N GLY A 269 -9.78 0.88 -16.27
CA GLY A 269 -8.48 1.40 -16.69
C GLY A 269 -7.47 1.47 -15.56
N VAL A 270 -7.89 1.78 -14.32
CA VAL A 270 -6.96 1.80 -13.18
C VAL A 270 -6.39 0.40 -12.88
N PRO A 271 -7.20 -0.67 -12.76
CA PRO A 271 -6.66 -2.02 -12.60
C PRO A 271 -5.75 -2.46 -13.74
N GLU A 272 -6.07 -2.04 -14.97
CA GLU A 272 -5.28 -2.30 -16.16
C GLU A 272 -3.92 -1.60 -16.16
N TYR A 273 -3.90 -0.33 -15.73
CA TYR A 273 -2.71 0.46 -15.52
C TYR A 273 -1.82 -0.17 -14.43
N ALA A 274 -2.40 -0.47 -13.27
CA ALA A 274 -1.72 -1.10 -12.13
C ALA A 274 -1.09 -2.46 -12.51
N ALA A 275 -1.79 -3.28 -13.30
CA ALA A 275 -1.23 -4.52 -13.83
C ALA A 275 0.00 -4.28 -14.74
N GLY A 276 0.00 -3.20 -15.52
CA GLY A 276 1.18 -2.77 -16.28
C GLY A 276 2.36 -2.37 -15.39
N VAL A 277 2.12 -1.56 -14.35
CA VAL A 277 3.16 -1.16 -13.39
C VAL A 277 3.76 -2.39 -12.70
N TYR A 278 2.93 -3.33 -12.25
CA TYR A 278 3.43 -4.56 -11.63
C TYR A 278 4.29 -5.36 -12.61
N ARG A 279 3.84 -5.53 -13.86
CA ARG A 279 4.60 -6.24 -14.90
C ARG A 279 5.94 -5.58 -15.20
N GLN A 280 5.99 -4.24 -15.26
CA GLN A 280 7.25 -3.52 -15.41
C GLN A 280 8.23 -3.91 -14.28
N HIS A 281 7.75 -3.92 -13.03
CA HIS A 281 8.55 -4.28 -11.86
C HIS A 281 9.07 -5.72 -11.91
N ILE A 282 8.21 -6.70 -12.20
CA ILE A 282 8.58 -8.12 -12.11
C ILE A 282 9.20 -8.71 -13.40
N GLU A 283 8.81 -8.23 -14.59
CA GLU A 283 9.29 -8.75 -15.87
C GLU A 283 10.49 -7.97 -16.41
N ARG A 284 10.89 -6.85 -15.77
CA ARG A 284 11.92 -5.93 -16.25
C ARG A 284 11.66 -5.44 -17.70
N ARG A 285 10.39 -5.40 -18.11
CA ARG A 285 9.99 -4.76 -19.37
C ARG A 285 10.06 -3.26 -19.21
N THR A 286 10.34 -2.54 -20.30
CA THR A 286 10.14 -1.10 -20.27
C THR A 286 8.64 -0.80 -20.25
N TYR A 287 8.26 0.33 -19.68
CA TYR A 287 6.86 0.71 -19.72
C TYR A 287 6.40 1.04 -21.16
N ASP A 288 7.30 1.51 -22.02
CA ASP A 288 7.00 1.73 -23.44
C ASP A 288 6.59 0.44 -24.15
N ASP A 289 7.20 -0.70 -23.84
CA ASP A 289 6.78 -2.01 -24.38
C ASP A 289 5.34 -2.36 -23.96
N ILE A 290 4.96 -2.03 -22.73
CA ILE A 290 3.62 -2.25 -22.19
C ILE A 290 2.63 -1.32 -22.89
N ARG A 291 2.96 -0.03 -23.03
CA ARG A 291 2.16 0.96 -23.76
C ARG A 291 1.96 0.55 -25.21
N ALA A 292 3.02 0.17 -25.92
CA ALA A 292 2.98 -0.27 -27.31
C ALA A 292 2.04 -1.48 -27.49
N THR A 293 2.08 -2.43 -26.55
CA THR A 293 1.16 -3.58 -26.56
C THR A 293 -0.30 -3.15 -26.43
N ARG A 294 -0.60 -2.18 -25.55
CA ARG A 294 -1.97 -1.63 -25.40
C ARG A 294 -2.40 -0.88 -26.65
N LEU A 295 -1.54 -0.03 -27.22
CA LEU A 295 -1.82 0.72 -28.45
C LEU A 295 -2.09 -0.21 -29.64
N ALA A 296 -1.33 -1.30 -29.77
CA ALA A 296 -1.57 -2.30 -30.80
C ALA A 296 -2.96 -2.96 -30.68
N GLY A 297 -3.39 -3.28 -29.44
CA GLY A 297 -4.74 -3.81 -29.18
C GLY A 297 -5.84 -2.79 -29.48
N VAL A 298 -5.64 -1.55 -29.05
CA VAL A 298 -6.54 -0.42 -29.30
C VAL A 298 -6.74 -0.17 -30.80
N SER A 299 -5.66 -0.08 -31.57
CA SER A 299 -5.73 0.24 -33.00
C SER A 299 -6.53 -0.77 -33.83
N GLN A 300 -6.72 -2.01 -33.35
CA GLN A 300 -7.49 -3.04 -34.04
C GLN A 300 -9.00 -2.96 -33.78
N VAL A 301 -9.42 -2.40 -32.65
CA VAL A 301 -10.80 -2.56 -32.13
C VAL A 301 -11.51 -1.22 -31.94
N VAL A 302 -10.76 -0.11 -31.98
CA VAL A 302 -11.24 1.19 -31.52
C VAL A 302 -11.60 2.10 -32.71
N PRO A 303 -12.84 2.65 -32.74
CA PRO A 303 -13.25 3.63 -33.74
C PRO A 303 -12.30 4.83 -33.82
N GLU A 304 -12.28 5.54 -34.96
CA GLU A 304 -11.46 6.75 -35.13
C GLU A 304 -11.76 7.81 -34.06
N THR A 305 -13.03 7.92 -33.64
CA THR A 305 -13.47 8.80 -32.57
C THR A 305 -13.83 8.00 -31.33
N VAL A 306 -12.98 8.05 -30.30
CA VAL A 306 -13.30 7.50 -28.97
C VAL A 306 -13.90 8.58 -28.11
N ASP A 307 -15.03 8.25 -27.50
CA ASP A 307 -15.55 8.98 -26.37
C ASP A 307 -15.45 8.10 -25.12
N LEU A 308 -14.57 8.46 -24.18
CA LEU A 308 -14.42 7.77 -22.89
C LEU A 308 -15.71 7.73 -22.07
N ARG A 309 -16.68 8.62 -22.38
CA ARG A 309 -17.99 8.66 -21.73
C ARG A 309 -18.90 7.53 -22.19
N GLU A 310 -18.64 6.94 -23.35
CA GLU A 310 -19.44 5.83 -23.87
C GLU A 310 -19.10 4.51 -23.16
N TRP A 311 -20.12 3.74 -22.85
CA TRP A 311 -19.96 2.43 -22.26
C TRP A 311 -19.54 1.42 -23.34
N ALA A 312 -18.25 1.06 -23.39
CA ALA A 312 -17.74 0.12 -24.37
C ALA A 312 -16.81 -0.94 -23.74
N PRO A 313 -17.20 -2.23 -23.72
CA PRO A 313 -16.52 -3.22 -22.88
C PRO A 313 -15.17 -3.72 -23.40
N ALA A 314 -14.93 -3.71 -24.71
CA ALA A 314 -13.75 -4.36 -25.30
C ALA A 314 -12.47 -3.50 -25.19
N TRP A 315 -12.56 -2.21 -25.51
CA TRP A 315 -11.39 -1.32 -25.56
C TRP A 315 -11.25 -0.39 -24.35
N ALA A 316 -12.27 -0.24 -23.52
CA ALA A 316 -12.21 0.70 -22.39
C ALA A 316 -11.12 0.36 -21.38
N ARG A 317 -10.64 -0.89 -21.33
CA ARG A 317 -9.51 -1.28 -20.48
C ARG A 317 -8.23 -0.62 -20.93
N ASP A 318 -7.81 -0.89 -22.17
CA ASP A 318 -6.55 -0.38 -22.70
C ASP A 318 -6.59 1.14 -22.86
N VAL A 319 -7.68 1.70 -23.40
CA VAL A 319 -7.83 3.15 -23.50
C VAL A 319 -7.93 3.79 -22.11
N GLY A 320 -8.64 3.17 -21.18
CA GLY A 320 -8.72 3.63 -19.79
C GLY A 320 -7.37 3.61 -19.09
N ALA A 321 -6.53 2.60 -19.35
CA ALA A 321 -5.18 2.52 -18.81
C ALA A 321 -4.28 3.63 -19.36
N LEU A 322 -4.38 3.92 -20.67
CA LEU A 322 -3.68 5.04 -21.31
C LEU A 322 -4.15 6.39 -20.74
N ALA A 323 -5.44 6.52 -20.40
CA ALA A 323 -5.99 7.68 -19.71
C ALA A 323 -5.43 7.85 -18.30
N VAL A 324 -5.39 6.79 -17.51
CA VAL A 324 -4.78 6.79 -16.16
C VAL A 324 -3.30 7.14 -16.23
N GLU A 325 -2.60 6.55 -17.19
CA GLU A 325 -1.19 6.85 -17.44
C GLU A 325 -0.95 8.33 -17.76
N TRP A 326 -1.75 8.91 -18.65
CA TRP A 326 -1.68 10.34 -18.96
C TRP A 326 -1.92 11.21 -17.71
N LEU A 327 -2.87 10.83 -16.86
CA LEU A 327 -3.16 11.54 -15.61
C LEU A 327 -1.98 11.46 -14.62
N VAL A 328 -1.44 10.27 -14.39
CA VAL A 328 -0.27 10.05 -13.52
C VAL A 328 0.93 10.84 -14.03
N GLY A 329 1.16 10.79 -15.34
CA GLY A 329 2.20 11.56 -16.00
C GLY A 329 2.05 13.06 -15.83
N ARG A 330 0.82 13.57 -15.93
CA ARG A 330 0.51 14.99 -15.78
C ARG A 330 0.80 15.46 -14.38
N VAL A 331 0.41 14.70 -13.36
CA VAL A 331 0.68 15.03 -11.95
C VAL A 331 2.18 15.06 -11.70
N ALA A 332 2.92 14.05 -12.18
CA ALA A 332 4.38 14.01 -12.06
C ALA A 332 5.05 15.24 -12.72
N ALA A 333 4.62 15.62 -13.93
CA ALA A 333 5.14 16.80 -14.62
C ALA A 333 4.86 18.11 -13.85
N SER A 334 3.66 18.26 -13.29
CA SER A 334 3.30 19.45 -12.50
C SER A 334 4.14 19.62 -11.24
N ALA A 335 4.51 18.52 -10.57
CA ALA A 335 5.34 18.55 -9.37
C ALA A 335 6.78 19.03 -9.67
N SER A 336 7.26 18.80 -10.89
CA SER A 336 8.58 19.25 -11.34
C SER A 336 8.67 20.73 -11.74
N GLY A 337 7.58 21.50 -11.61
CA GLY A 337 7.53 22.91 -11.99
C GLY A 337 7.57 23.15 -13.51
N THR A 338 7.45 22.10 -14.33
CA THR A 338 7.24 22.26 -15.77
C THR A 338 5.82 22.77 -15.98
N ASN A 339 5.68 23.92 -16.66
CA ASN A 339 4.39 24.40 -17.13
C ASN A 339 3.67 23.27 -17.87
N PHE A 340 2.33 23.20 -17.72
CA PHE A 340 1.35 22.24 -18.25
C PHE A 340 1.48 21.90 -19.75
N ALA A 341 2.65 21.51 -20.22
CA ALA A 341 2.88 21.06 -21.57
C ALA A 341 2.15 19.71 -21.72
N PRO A 342 1.48 19.49 -22.86
CA PRO A 342 0.96 18.16 -23.17
C PRO A 342 2.12 17.16 -23.06
N LEU A 343 1.88 16.05 -22.37
CA LEU A 343 2.86 14.97 -22.31
C LEU A 343 3.14 14.51 -23.74
N GLU A 344 4.35 14.80 -24.23
CA GLU A 344 4.85 14.21 -25.45
C GLU A 344 4.91 12.68 -25.24
N PRO A 345 4.41 11.87 -26.19
CA PRO A 345 4.49 10.42 -26.05
C PRO A 345 5.94 9.94 -25.88
N GLY A 346 6.17 9.06 -24.91
CA GLY A 346 7.51 8.51 -24.60
C GLY A 346 8.32 9.31 -23.58
N GLY A 347 7.80 10.42 -23.04
CA GLY A 347 8.57 11.32 -22.15
C GLY A 347 8.57 10.99 -20.64
N LEU A 348 7.87 9.95 -20.18
CA LEU A 348 7.74 9.66 -18.75
C LEU A 348 8.55 8.44 -18.35
N ASP A 349 9.64 8.68 -17.62
CA ASP A 349 10.27 7.64 -16.83
C ASP A 349 9.36 7.34 -15.62
N LEU A 350 8.44 6.39 -15.79
CA LEU A 350 7.50 5.96 -14.76
C LEU A 350 8.18 5.25 -13.58
N GLN A 351 9.52 5.14 -13.56
CA GLN A 351 10.24 4.56 -12.43
C GLN A 351 9.96 5.30 -11.11
N GLU A 352 9.82 6.64 -11.14
CA GLU A 352 9.41 7.47 -10.00
C GLU A 352 7.92 7.88 -10.05
N GLY A 353 7.10 7.08 -10.75
CA GLY A 353 5.72 7.42 -11.09
C GLY A 353 4.87 7.83 -9.89
N SER A 354 4.18 8.96 -10.04
CA SER A 354 3.25 9.52 -9.07
C SER A 354 2.23 8.50 -8.56
N ASP A 355 1.99 8.52 -7.25
CA ASP A 355 0.96 7.72 -6.57
C ASP A 355 -0.47 8.20 -6.91
N ALA A 356 -0.64 9.18 -7.81
CA ALA A 356 -1.90 9.87 -8.08
C ALA A 356 -3.10 8.95 -8.38
N PHE A 357 -2.90 7.84 -9.11
CA PHE A 357 -4.01 6.93 -9.40
C PHE A 357 -4.52 6.18 -8.15
N ILE A 358 -3.66 5.98 -7.16
CA ILE A 358 -4.04 5.46 -5.84
C ILE A 358 -4.63 6.57 -4.99
N GLU A 359 -3.97 7.74 -4.98
CA GLU A 359 -4.42 8.91 -4.23
C GLU A 359 -5.84 9.31 -4.61
N TYR A 360 -6.27 9.09 -5.86
CA TYR A 360 -7.66 9.26 -6.30
C TYR A 360 -8.70 8.55 -5.41
N PHE A 361 -8.40 7.36 -4.89
CA PHE A 361 -9.33 6.61 -4.06
C PHE A 361 -9.40 7.09 -2.61
N ARG A 362 -8.40 7.82 -2.12
CA ARG A 362 -8.40 8.35 -0.75
C ARG A 362 -9.51 9.38 -0.51
N PRO A 363 -9.63 10.47 -1.30
CA PRO A 363 -10.68 11.46 -1.11
C PRO A 363 -12.04 10.96 -1.57
N GLN A 364 -12.16 9.89 -2.37
CA GLN A 364 -13.48 9.34 -2.73
C GLN A 364 -14.34 8.98 -1.52
N ARG A 365 -13.72 8.63 -0.38
CA ARG A 365 -14.44 8.36 0.87
C ARG A 365 -15.19 9.59 1.39
N THR A 366 -14.66 10.79 1.16
CA THR A 366 -15.14 12.06 1.73
C THR A 366 -15.73 13.02 0.70
N ALA A 367 -15.28 13.00 -0.55
CA ALA A 367 -15.73 13.83 -1.67
C ALA A 367 -17.22 13.62 -1.97
N VAL A 368 -17.98 14.64 -2.41
CA VAL A 368 -19.43 14.46 -2.65
C VAL A 368 -19.67 13.66 -3.92
N THR A 369 -18.89 13.93 -4.96
CA THR A 369 -18.93 13.25 -6.26
C THR A 369 -17.58 12.64 -6.62
N TRP A 370 -17.53 11.77 -7.62
CA TRP A 370 -16.26 11.22 -8.10
C TRP A 370 -15.46 12.29 -8.87
N GLU A 371 -16.16 13.25 -9.49
CA GLU A 371 -15.59 14.44 -10.14
C GLU A 371 -14.86 15.31 -9.12
N ASP A 372 -15.41 15.53 -7.92
CA ASP A 372 -14.72 16.27 -6.86
C ASP A 372 -13.42 15.56 -6.44
N ALA A 373 -13.47 14.24 -6.23
CA ALA A 373 -12.27 13.46 -5.93
C ALA A 373 -11.23 13.53 -7.06
N PHE A 374 -11.70 13.51 -8.31
CA PHE A 374 -10.86 13.66 -9.48
C PHE A 374 -10.19 15.04 -9.52
N GLU A 375 -10.94 16.11 -9.31
CA GLU A 375 -10.44 17.48 -9.29
C GLU A 375 -9.43 17.73 -8.16
N ILE A 376 -9.70 17.19 -6.97
CA ILE A 376 -8.80 17.26 -5.81
C ILE A 376 -7.42 16.67 -6.14
N VAL A 377 -7.39 15.49 -6.78
CA VAL A 377 -6.15 14.74 -6.99
C VAL A 377 -5.41 15.16 -8.26
N PHE A 378 -6.14 15.39 -9.35
CA PHE A 378 -5.53 15.70 -10.65
C PHE A 378 -5.44 17.21 -10.95
N GLY A 379 -6.02 18.06 -10.08
CA GLY A 379 -5.97 19.52 -10.20
C GLY A 379 -6.61 20.03 -11.50
N MET A 380 -7.59 19.31 -12.05
CA MET A 380 -8.28 19.66 -13.28
C MET A 380 -9.70 19.12 -13.31
N THR A 381 -10.60 19.83 -14.01
CA THR A 381 -11.97 19.36 -14.20
C THR A 381 -12.01 18.12 -15.09
N VAL A 382 -13.03 17.29 -14.89
CA VAL A 382 -13.25 16.10 -15.72
C VAL A 382 -13.50 16.46 -17.18
N THR A 383 -14.18 17.58 -17.45
CA THR A 383 -14.41 18.08 -18.81
C THR A 383 -13.09 18.45 -19.49
N ASP A 384 -12.23 19.19 -18.81
CA ASP A 384 -10.90 19.54 -19.32
C ASP A 384 -10.05 18.29 -19.58
N PHE A 385 -10.18 17.28 -18.71
CA PHE A 385 -9.52 16.00 -18.89
C PHE A 385 -9.97 15.33 -20.18
N TYR A 386 -11.28 15.19 -20.41
CA TYR A 386 -11.78 14.52 -21.60
C TYR A 386 -11.33 15.20 -22.90
N ASP A 387 -11.33 16.54 -22.94
CA ASP A 387 -10.88 17.28 -24.12
C ASP A 387 -9.37 17.19 -24.33
N ALA A 388 -8.58 17.22 -23.26
CA ALA A 388 -7.12 17.06 -23.33
C ALA A 388 -6.74 15.63 -23.74
N PHE A 389 -7.35 14.62 -23.12
CA PHE A 389 -7.07 13.22 -23.42
C PHE A 389 -7.49 12.85 -24.84
N ARG A 390 -8.62 13.36 -25.36
CA ARG A 390 -9.02 13.14 -26.76
C ARG A 390 -7.92 13.58 -27.74
N LYS A 391 -7.32 14.76 -27.52
CA LYS A 391 -6.23 15.28 -28.36
C LYS A 391 -4.97 14.42 -28.23
N TYR A 392 -4.59 14.07 -27.00
CA TYR A 392 -3.45 13.20 -26.73
C TYR A 392 -3.60 11.83 -27.39
N PHE A 393 -4.77 11.21 -27.27
CA PHE A 393 -5.05 9.89 -27.82
C PHE A 393 -5.06 9.89 -29.35
N ALA A 394 -5.54 10.96 -29.98
CA ALA A 394 -5.41 11.14 -31.43
C ALA A 394 -3.94 11.19 -31.85
N ALA A 395 -3.12 12.01 -31.17
CA ALA A 395 -1.68 12.13 -31.46
C ALA A 395 -0.93 10.79 -31.26
N LEU A 396 -1.27 10.02 -30.23
CA LEU A 396 -0.70 8.68 -30.00
C LEU A 396 -0.92 7.72 -31.17
N ARG A 397 -2.06 7.81 -31.86
CA ARG A 397 -2.39 6.93 -33.00
C ARG A 397 -1.69 7.33 -34.29
N GLU A 398 -1.20 8.56 -34.38
CA GLU A 398 -0.43 9.06 -35.52
C GLU A 398 1.05 8.67 -35.44
N GLN A 399 1.50 8.14 -34.30
CA GLN A 399 2.87 7.67 -34.14
C GLN A 399 3.06 6.31 -34.84
N PRO A 400 4.11 6.17 -35.67
CA PRO A 400 4.34 4.99 -36.50
C PRO A 400 4.78 3.74 -35.74
#